data_AF-A0AAV0X552-F1
#
_entry.id   AF-A0AAV0X552-F1
#
_cell.length_a   1.000
_cell.length_b   1.000
_cell.length_c   1.000
_cell.angle_alpha   90.00
_cell.angle_beta   90.00
_cell.angle_gamma   90.00
#
_symmetry.space_group_name_H-M   'P 1'
#
loop_
_entity.id
_entity.type
_entity.pdbx_description
1 polymer ?
#
loop_
_entity_poly.entity_id
_entity_poly.type
_entity_poly.pdbx_seq_one_letter_code
_entity_poly.pdbx_strand_id
1 'polypeptide(L)' 'MLESELFNSYSDVTINKLVTKHPSYSSFHVRLPAEKLDEVLKPTFWPDGVMVKRFWGRLTPEMILSDTPKN' A
#
# COMPACT_ATOMS: atom_id res chain seq x y z
N MET A 1 12.39 0.52 -3.62
CA MET A 1 11.27 -0.40 -3.34
C MET A 1 10.51 0.24 -2.17
N LEU A 2 9.30 0.76 -2.38
CA LEU A 2 8.53 1.50 -1.35
C LEU A 2 8.29 0.70 -0.06
N GLU A 3 8.36 -0.63 -0.16
CA GLU A 3 8.07 -1.59 0.91
C GLU A 3 9.10 -1.56 2.06
N SER A 4 10.34 -1.15 1.82
CA SER A 4 11.46 -1.46 2.72
C SER A 4 12.09 -0.28 3.44
N GLU A 5 11.58 0.94 3.33
CA GLU A 5 12.20 2.10 4.01
C GLU A 5 11.19 2.88 4.84
N LEU A 6 10.03 3.22 4.28
CA LEU A 6 9.03 4.04 4.96
C LEU A 6 8.33 3.30 6.10
N PHE A 7 8.12 1.99 5.95
CA PHE A 7 7.34 1.20 6.90
C PHE A 7 8.18 0.29 7.80
N ASN A 8 9.50 0.31 7.69
CA ASN A 8 10.39 -0.56 8.48
C ASN A 8 10.29 -0.33 9.99
N SER A 9 9.89 0.87 10.42
CA SER A 9 9.72 1.20 11.83
C SER A 9 8.40 0.69 12.41
N TYR A 10 7.52 0.07 11.61
CA TYR A 10 6.23 -0.41 12.07
C TYR A 10 6.17 -1.94 12.06
N SER A 11 5.97 -2.53 13.24
CA SER A 11 5.83 -3.98 13.43
C SER A 11 4.56 -4.56 12.82
N ASP A 12 3.51 -3.74 12.67
CA ASP A 12 2.15 -4.18 12.36
C ASP A 12 1.63 -3.57 11.05
N VAL A 13 2.48 -3.55 10.01
CA VAL A 13 2.11 -3.07 8.67
C VAL A 13 2.01 -4.22 7.68
N THR A 14 0.92 -4.25 6.93
CA THR A 14 0.74 -5.16 5.79
C THR A 14 0.56 -4.36 4.52
N ILE A 15 1.43 -4.58 3.54
CA ILE A 15 1.36 -3.95 2.22
C ILE A 15 0.97 -5.02 1.21
N ASN A 16 -0.10 -4.77 0.46
CA ASN A 16 -0.52 -5.62 -0.65
C ASN A 16 -0.45 -4.82 -1.94
N LYS A 17 0.32 -5.29 -2.91
CA LYS A 17 0.28 -4.74 -4.26
C LYS A 17 -1.06 -5.11 -4.91
N LEU A 18 -1.72 -4.14 -5.51
CA LEU A 18 -3.02 -4.34 -6.15
C LEU A 18 -2.85 -4.59 -7.64
N VAL A 19 -3.79 -5.35 -8.21
CA VAL A 19 -3.92 -5.51 -9.66
C VAL A 19 -4.32 -4.15 -10.25
N THR A 20 -3.46 -3.58 -11.11
CA THR A 20 -3.75 -2.34 -11.83
C THR A 20 -4.09 -2.62 -13.29
N LYS A 21 -5.04 -1.86 -13.84
CA LYS A 21 -5.45 -1.98 -15.24
C LYS A 21 -4.39 -1.44 -16.21
N HIS A 22 -3.63 -0.43 -15.77
CA HIS A 22 -2.64 0.25 -16.60
C HIS A 22 -1.23 -0.02 -16.05
N PRO A 23 -0.25 -0.35 -16.92
CA PRO A 23 1.13 -0.62 -16.49
C PRO A 23 1.89 0.65 -16.12
N SER A 24 1.33 1.84 -16.38
CA SER A 24 1.95 3.13 -16.08
C SER A 24 1.98 3.47 -14.59
N TYR A 25 1.24 2.74 -13.75
CA TYR A 25 1.26 2.94 -12.30
C TYR A 25 1.10 1.62 -11.56
N SER A 26 1.59 1.61 -10.32
CA SER A 26 1.33 0.56 -9.34
C SER A 26 0.44 1.11 -8.23
N SER A 27 -0.50 0.30 -7.75
CA SER A 27 -1.34 0.63 -6.62
C SER A 27 -1.05 -0.32 -5.47
N PHE A 28 -1.15 0.19 -4.25
CA PHE A 28 -0.85 -0.55 -3.04
C PHE A 28 -1.96 -0.31 -2.02
N HIS A 29 -2.29 -1.36 -1.28
CA HIS A 29 -3.13 -1.27 -0.09
C HIS A 29 -2.25 -1.46 1.13
N VAL A 30 -2.18 -0.43 1.98
CA VAL A 30 -1.42 -0.44 3.23
C VAL A 30 -2.40 -0.56 4.40
N ARG A 31 -2.24 -1.62 5.19
CA ARG A 31 -2.91 -1.80 6.48
C ARG A 31 -1.91 -1.45 7.57
N LEU A 32 -2.32 -0.59 8.50
CA LEU A 32 -1.51 -0.14 9.63
C LEU A 32 -2.41 0.16 10.85
N PRO A 33 -1.85 0.24 12.08
CA PRO A 33 -2.60 0.60 13.28
C PRO A 33 -3.22 2.00 13.16
N ALA A 34 -4.39 2.20 13.79
CA ALA A 34 -5.14 3.45 13.65
C ALA A 34 -4.36 4.66 14.19
N GLU A 35 -3.54 4.46 15.23
CA GLU A 35 -2.72 5.52 15.83
C GLU A 35 -1.68 6.11 14.86
N LYS A 36 -1.34 5.38 13.79
CA LYS A 36 -0.36 5.79 12.78
C LYS A 36 -1.01 6.42 11.54
N LEU A 37 -2.35 6.40 11.47
CA LEU A 37 -3.09 6.91 10.32
C LEU A 37 -2.82 8.39 10.07
N ASP A 38 -2.76 9.21 11.13
CA ASP A 38 -2.53 10.65 11.00
C ASP A 38 -1.11 10.99 10.53
N GLU A 39 -0.13 10.13 10.83
CA GLU A 39 1.24 10.28 10.35
C GLU A 39 1.34 9.96 8.85
N VAL A 40 0.80 8.80 8.46
CA VAL A 40 0.84 8.31 7.07
C VAL A 40 0.01 9.17 6.12
N LEU A 41 -0.95 9.95 6.62
CA LEU A 41 -1.74 10.86 5.78
C LEU A 41 -1.09 12.23 5.56
N LYS A 42 0.04 12.51 6.21
CA LYS A 42 0.78 13.75 5.96
C LYS A 42 1.40 13.69 4.56
N PRO A 43 1.29 14.76 3.75
CA PRO A 43 1.95 14.80 2.44
C PRO A 43 3.46 14.55 2.51
N THR A 44 4.10 14.98 3.59
CA THR A 44 5.55 14.83 3.82
C THR A 44 5.99 13.40 4.13
N PHE A 45 5.06 12.49 4.43
CA PHE A 45 5.41 11.09 4.71
C PHE A 45 5.79 10.35 3.43
N TRP A 46 5.17 10.72 2.31
CA TRP A 46 5.33 10.00 1.05
C TRP A 46 6.34 10.69 0.13
N PRO A 47 7.07 9.92 -0.70
CA PRO A 47 7.88 10.47 -1.78
C PRO A 47 7.04 11.26 -2.78
N ASP A 48 7.69 12.18 -3.48
CA ASP A 48 7.05 12.96 -4.54
C ASP A 48 6.44 12.05 -5.62
N GLY A 49 5.28 12.46 -6.12
CA GLY A 49 4.54 11.73 -7.17
C GLY A 49 3.65 10.59 -6.66
N VAL A 50 3.60 10.34 -5.34
CA VAL A 50 2.66 9.38 -4.74
C VAL A 50 1.32 10.05 -4.46
N MET A 51 0.24 9.40 -4.90
CA MET A 51 -1.13 9.79 -4.57
C MET A 51 -1.69 8.88 -3.50
N VAL A 52 -2.17 9.46 -2.40
CA VAL A 52 -2.69 8.72 -1.24
C VAL A 52 -4.13 9.10 -0.99
N LYS A 53 -4.96 8.08 -0.74
CA LYS A 53 -6.38 8.26 -0.43
C LYS A 53 -6.81 7.25 0.61
N ARG A 54 -7.60 7.69 1.59
CA ARG A 54 -8.29 6.78 2.52
C ARG A 54 -9.22 5.86 1.75
N PHE A 55 -9.05 4.55 1.96
CA PHE A 55 -9.90 3.53 1.39
C PHE A 55 -10.91 3.04 2.43
N TRP A 56 -12.19 3.07 2.08
CA TRP A 56 -13.29 2.55 2.89
C TRP A 56 -13.91 1.38 2.14
N GLY A 57 -13.56 0.16 2.51
CA GLY A 57 -14.03 -1.02 1.80
C GLY A 57 -13.36 -2.30 2.27
N ARG A 58 -13.77 -3.42 1.67
CA ARG A 58 -13.14 -4.72 1.86
C ARG A 58 -12.21 -5.00 0.68
N LEU A 59 -11.01 -5.45 0.99
CA LEU A 59 -10.07 -5.94 -0.01
C LEU A 59 -10.42 -7.39 -0.33
N THR A 60 -10.75 -7.70 -1.58
CA THR A 60 -10.96 -9.08 -2.03
C THR A 60 -9.64 -9.68 -2.54
N PRO A 61 -9.44 -11.01 -2.44
CA PRO A 61 -8.20 -11.64 -2.89
C PRO A 61 -7.88 -11.38 -4.38
N GLU A 62 -8.91 -11.29 -5.23
CA GLU A 62 -8.78 -11.01 -6.67
C GLU A 62 -8.17 -9.63 -6.98
N MET A 63 -8.27 -8.69 -6.03
CA MET A 63 -7.69 -7.35 -6.17
C MET A 63 -6.20 -7.33 -5.81
N ILE A 64 -5.70 -8.35 -5.10
CA ILE A 64 -4.31 -8.44 -4.68
C ILE A 64 -3.54 -9.13 -5.80
N LEU A 65 -2.43 -8.53 -6.22
CA LEU A 65 -1.51 -9.15 -7.14
C LEU A 65 -0.88 -10.37 -6.43
N SER A 66 -1.33 -11.57 -6.78
CA SER A 66 -0.77 -12.81 -6.25
C SER A 66 0.57 -13.09 -6.94
N ASP A 67 1.67 -13.05 -6.19
CA ASP A 67 3.02 -13.45 -6.66
C ASP A 67 3.19 -14.98 -6.76
N THR A 68 2.11 -15.74 -6.91
CA THR A 68 2.22 -17.18 -7.15
C THR A 68 2.59 -17.42 -8.61
N PRO A 69 3.78 -18.00 -8.91
CA PRO A 69 4.08 -18.45 -10.25
C PRO A 69 3.06 -19.53 -10.62
N LYS A 70 2.35 -19.33 -11.74
CA LYS A 70 1.57 -20.41 -12.34
C LYS A 70 2.56 -21.48 -12.80
N ASN A 71 2.59 -22.59 -12.06
CA ASN A 71 3.30 -23.81 -12.42
C ASN A 71 2.59 -24.48 -13.61
#